data_AF-A0A7J3VBM3-F1
#
_entry.id   AF-A0A7J3VBM3-F1
#
_cell.length_a   1.000
_cell.length_b   1.000
_cell.length_c   1.000
_cell.angle_alpha   90.00
_cell.angle_beta   90.00
_cell.angle_gamma   90.00
#
_symmetry.space_group_name_H-M   'P 1'
#
loop_
_entity.id
_entity.type
_entity.pdbx_description
1 polymer ?
#
loop_
_entity_poly.entity_id
_entity_poly.type
_entity_poly.pdbx_seq_one_letter_code
_entity_poly.pdbx_strand_id
1 'polypeptide(L)'
;MIGGDDILEGLRDRWWKRVLERGLEDFEVHVTVRGLSPVEAIGYPSRTDFPLFMDREVMIQADFMGFKGQAFTDTPMDYVGDLKSICSLPLSDSRFRAVLVATINAFYRYLGLVEGTVHCRDMGPELCAKRIASLFTDLYSPETRILVIGYQPSIIHHLSLKFRNIRVTDMDSNNIGRVKDGIMIEPHTVNRDAMD
;
A
#
# COMPACT_ATOMS: atom_id res chain seq x y z
N MET A 1 -12.79 -9.82 -16.73
CA MET A 1 -11.99 -8.96 -15.84
C MET A 1 -12.33 -9.39 -14.43
N ILE A 2 -11.36 -9.90 -13.69
CA ILE A 2 -11.47 -10.12 -12.25
C ILE A 2 -11.66 -8.72 -11.65
N GLY A 3 -12.81 -8.42 -11.08
CA GLY A 3 -13.04 -7.14 -10.41
C GLY A 3 -12.11 -6.99 -9.20
N GLY A 4 -11.87 -5.77 -8.70
CA GLY A 4 -11.04 -5.57 -7.50
C GLY A 4 -11.53 -6.39 -6.29
N ASP A 5 -12.85 -6.57 -6.18
CA ASP A 5 -13.47 -7.41 -5.17
C ASP A 5 -13.12 -8.89 -5.35
N ASP A 6 -13.02 -9.39 -6.57
CA ASP A 6 -12.65 -10.78 -6.88
C ASP A 6 -11.18 -11.10 -6.48
N ILE A 7 -10.28 -10.11 -6.51
CA ILE A 7 -8.90 -10.25 -5.98
C ILE A 7 -8.90 -10.35 -4.45
N LEU A 8 -9.63 -9.47 -3.77
CA LEU A 8 -9.66 -9.43 -2.31
C LEU A 8 -10.42 -10.62 -1.73
N GLU A 9 -11.48 -11.06 -2.39
CA GLU A 9 -12.20 -12.29 -2.11
C GLU A 9 -11.27 -13.50 -2.23
N GLY A 10 -10.56 -13.64 -3.35
CA GLY A 10 -9.58 -14.72 -3.51
C GLY A 10 -8.44 -14.66 -2.50
N LEU A 11 -8.00 -13.45 -2.10
CA LEU A 11 -7.00 -13.28 -1.04
C LEU A 11 -7.55 -13.72 0.32
N ARG A 12 -8.79 -13.34 0.64
CA ARG A 12 -9.51 -13.71 1.86
C ARG A 12 -9.64 -15.22 1.98
N ASP A 13 -10.07 -15.90 0.91
CA ASP A 13 -10.25 -17.35 0.91
C ASP A 13 -8.95 -18.11 1.17
N ARG A 14 -7.86 -17.69 0.50
CA ARG A 14 -6.54 -18.30 0.68
C ARG A 14 -6.00 -18.07 2.10
N TRP A 15 -6.16 -16.85 2.61
CA TRP A 15 -5.79 -16.52 3.98
C TRP A 15 -6.61 -17.32 4.99
N TRP A 16 -7.94 -17.37 4.84
CA TRP A 16 -8.83 -18.07 5.76
C TRP A 16 -8.55 -19.57 5.82
N LYS A 17 -8.30 -20.20 4.67
CA LYS A 17 -7.82 -21.59 4.63
C LYS A 17 -6.57 -21.78 5.51
N ARG A 18 -5.64 -20.81 5.46
CA ARG A 18 -4.40 -20.87 6.23
C ARG A 18 -4.59 -20.60 7.72
N VAL A 19 -5.60 -19.82 8.08
CA VAL A 19 -6.06 -19.66 9.48
C VAL A 19 -6.58 -20.99 10.03
N LEU A 20 -7.49 -21.64 9.30
CA LEU A 20 -8.09 -22.93 9.72
C LEU A 20 -7.04 -24.05 9.84
N GLU A 21 -6.12 -24.15 8.90
CA GLU A 21 -5.02 -25.14 8.95
C GLU A 21 -4.10 -24.97 10.16
N ARG A 22 -4.15 -23.81 10.83
CA ARG A 22 -3.36 -23.49 12.02
C ARG A 22 -4.18 -23.49 13.31
N GLY A 23 -5.51 -23.67 13.24
CA GLY A 23 -6.40 -23.62 14.40
C GLY A 23 -6.43 -22.25 15.07
N LEU A 24 -6.38 -21.17 14.29
CA LEU A 24 -6.26 -19.79 14.79
C LEU A 24 -7.58 -19.00 14.69
N GLU A 25 -8.68 -19.61 14.25
CA GLU A 25 -9.96 -18.95 13.93
C GLU A 25 -10.50 -18.03 15.03
N ASP A 26 -10.30 -18.40 16.30
CA ASP A 26 -10.81 -17.67 17.47
C ASP A 26 -9.77 -16.73 18.11
N PHE A 27 -8.61 -16.52 17.47
CA PHE A 27 -7.61 -15.56 17.98
C PHE A 27 -8.07 -14.12 17.75
N GLU A 28 -8.12 -13.35 18.83
CA GLU A 28 -8.39 -11.92 18.78
C GLU A 28 -7.26 -11.17 18.07
N VAL A 29 -7.64 -10.31 17.13
CA VAL A 29 -6.77 -9.34 16.49
C VAL A 29 -7.15 -7.96 16.98
N HIS A 30 -6.15 -7.23 17.45
CA HIS A 30 -6.31 -5.83 17.78
C HIS A 30 -5.90 -5.00 16.59
N VAL A 31 -6.87 -4.38 15.91
CA VAL A 31 -6.56 -3.41 14.87
C VAL A 31 -6.63 -2.03 15.51
N THR A 32 -5.46 -1.42 15.67
CA THR A 32 -5.41 -0.02 16.09
C THR A 32 -5.66 0.82 14.85
N VAL A 33 -6.80 1.50 14.82
CA VAL A 33 -7.20 2.35 13.70
C VAL A 33 -7.65 3.70 14.19
N ARG A 34 -6.71 4.36 14.85
CA ARG A 34 -6.55 5.78 14.57
C ARG A 34 -5.71 5.88 13.31
N GLY A 35 -5.98 6.90 12.49
CA GLY A 35 -4.98 7.26 11.51
C GLY A 35 -3.66 7.43 12.23
N LEU A 36 -2.64 6.66 11.84
CA LEU A 36 -1.30 6.96 12.29
C LEU A 36 -1.08 8.43 11.91
N SER A 37 -0.70 9.25 12.89
CA SER A 37 -0.28 10.61 12.56
C SER A 37 0.79 10.52 11.47
N PRO A 38 0.98 11.56 10.64
CA PRO A 38 2.01 11.50 9.61
C PRO A 38 3.39 11.09 10.17
N VAL A 39 3.70 11.52 11.40
CA VAL A 39 4.91 11.12 12.14
C VAL A 39 4.93 9.63 12.52
N GLU A 40 3.80 9.02 12.83
CA GLU A 40 3.70 7.58 13.13
C GLU A 40 3.64 6.71 11.87
N ALA A 41 3.14 7.23 10.77
CA ALA A 41 3.12 6.52 9.50
C ALA A 41 4.51 6.53 8.84
N ILE A 42 5.14 7.70 8.74
CA ILE A 42 6.36 7.90 7.94
C ILE A 42 7.46 8.70 8.64
N GLY A 43 7.29 9.10 9.90
CA GLY A 43 8.33 9.81 10.64
C GLY A 43 8.53 11.24 10.12
N TYR A 44 9.79 11.66 10.01
CA TYR A 44 10.19 12.96 9.47
C TYR A 44 10.98 12.80 8.17
N PRO A 45 10.33 12.49 7.04
CA PRO A 45 11.01 12.43 5.76
C PRO A 45 11.42 13.84 5.30
N SER A 46 12.43 13.90 4.44
CA SER A 46 12.94 15.15 3.87
C SER A 46 11.94 15.82 2.92
N ARG A 47 11.04 15.05 2.30
CA ARG A 47 9.96 15.54 1.45
C ARG A 47 8.65 15.64 2.23
N THR A 48 7.87 16.69 1.96
CA THR A 48 6.59 16.96 2.63
C THR A 48 5.38 16.71 1.73
N ASP A 49 5.58 16.28 0.49
CA ASP A 49 4.54 16.09 -0.52
C ASP A 49 3.96 14.66 -0.58
N PHE A 50 4.14 13.87 0.48
CA PHE A 50 3.52 12.54 0.59
C PHE A 50 2.01 12.65 0.92
N PRO A 51 1.15 11.83 0.29
CA PRO A 51 -0.29 11.82 0.57
C PRO A 51 -0.65 11.69 2.06
N LEU A 52 0.15 10.93 2.81
CA LEU A 52 0.02 10.75 4.27
C LEU A 52 0.17 12.04 5.09
N PHE A 53 0.88 13.06 4.60
CA PHE A 53 0.97 14.37 5.27
C PHE A 53 -0.20 15.30 4.95
N MET A 54 -0.96 15.00 3.90
CA MET A 54 -1.95 15.91 3.34
C MET A 54 -3.39 15.51 3.72
N ASP A 55 -3.55 14.63 4.72
CA ASP A 55 -4.83 14.08 5.17
C ASP A 55 -5.66 13.41 4.06
N ARG A 56 -4.98 12.90 3.01
CA ARG A 56 -5.62 12.28 1.84
C ARG A 56 -5.58 10.76 1.88
N GLU A 57 -4.57 10.21 2.55
CA GLU A 57 -4.45 8.78 2.82
C GLU A 57 -4.14 8.61 4.30
N VAL A 58 -4.68 7.54 4.86
CA VAL A 58 -4.47 7.15 6.24
C VAL A 58 -3.85 5.76 6.26
N MET A 59 -2.84 5.57 7.11
CA MET A 59 -2.28 4.24 7.37
C MET A 59 -2.89 3.67 8.63
N ILE A 60 -3.37 2.43 8.55
CA ILE A 60 -3.90 1.67 9.69
C ILE A 60 -2.96 0.53 10.04
N GLN A 61 -3.02 0.02 11.28
CA GLN A 61 -2.15 -1.07 11.74
C GLN A 61 -2.93 -2.14 12.49
N ALA A 62 -2.86 -3.38 11.98
CA ALA A 62 -3.23 -4.57 12.73
C ALA A 62 -2.04 -5.06 13.56
N ASP A 63 -2.31 -5.48 14.79
CA ASP A 63 -1.40 -6.23 15.65
C ASP A 63 -1.97 -7.64 15.84
N PHE A 64 -1.23 -8.63 15.35
CA PHE A 64 -1.52 -10.04 15.55
C PHE A 64 -0.36 -10.68 16.30
N MET A 65 -0.56 -10.95 17.59
CA MET A 65 0.44 -11.58 18.46
C MET A 65 1.79 -10.82 18.48
N GLY A 66 1.77 -9.48 18.44
CA GLY A 66 2.97 -8.62 18.40
C GLY A 66 3.55 -8.41 17.00
N PHE A 67 3.02 -9.09 15.98
CA PHE A 67 3.41 -8.89 14.59
C PHE A 67 2.49 -7.89 13.93
N LYS A 68 3.10 -6.87 13.32
CA LYS A 68 2.37 -5.71 12.78
C LYS A 68 2.17 -5.83 11.29
N GLY A 69 0.99 -5.47 10.82
CA GLY A 69 0.65 -5.34 9.40
C GLY A 69 -0.08 -4.04 9.14
N GLN A 70 0.38 -3.29 8.15
CA GLN A 70 -0.19 -1.99 7.80
C GLN A 70 -0.90 -2.03 6.45
N ALA A 71 -1.89 -1.16 6.28
CA ALA A 71 -2.59 -0.92 5.03
C ALA A 71 -2.94 0.57 4.89
N PHE A 72 -2.96 1.07 3.66
CA PHE A 72 -3.48 2.39 3.33
C PHE A 72 -5.01 2.35 3.21
N THR A 73 -5.67 3.42 3.60
CA THR A 73 -7.12 3.62 3.46
C THR A 73 -7.45 5.11 3.32
N ASP A 74 -8.55 5.41 2.64
CA ASP A 74 -9.19 6.74 2.64
C ASP A 74 -10.17 6.89 3.81
N THR A 75 -10.53 5.78 4.44
CA THR A 75 -11.60 5.67 5.42
C THR A 75 -11.11 4.80 6.59
N PRO A 76 -10.45 5.39 7.60
CA PRO A 76 -10.02 4.65 8.79
C PRO A 76 -11.21 4.34 9.71
N MET A 77 -11.17 3.21 10.41
CA MET A 77 -12.15 2.80 11.42
C MET A 77 -11.53 1.85 12.45
N ASP A 78 -11.64 2.18 13.75
CA ASP A 78 -11.22 1.30 14.86
C ASP A 78 -11.91 -0.07 14.79
N TYR A 79 -11.13 -1.13 15.02
CA TYR A 79 -11.64 -2.49 14.94
C TYR A 79 -10.91 -3.43 15.91
N VAL A 80 -11.67 -4.17 16.70
CA VAL A 80 -11.16 -5.28 17.52
C VAL A 80 -12.09 -6.46 17.29
N GLY A 81 -11.53 -7.62 16.97
CA GLY A 81 -12.29 -8.84 16.70
C GLY A 81 -11.39 -10.02 16.37
N ASP A 82 -11.96 -11.21 16.38
CA ASP A 82 -11.25 -12.44 16.00
C ASP A 82 -11.06 -12.56 14.47
N LEU A 83 -10.19 -13.49 14.05
CA LEU A 83 -9.92 -13.73 12.62
C LEU A 83 -11.21 -14.14 11.87
N LYS A 84 -12.13 -14.85 12.52
CA LYS A 84 -13.42 -15.26 11.95
C LYS A 84 -14.32 -14.06 11.63
N SER A 85 -14.40 -13.10 12.52
CA SER A 85 -15.15 -11.85 12.37
C SER A 85 -14.54 -11.01 11.25
N ILE A 86 -13.20 -10.95 11.18
CA ILE A 86 -12.48 -10.26 10.10
C ILE A 86 -12.75 -10.93 8.74
N CYS A 87 -12.75 -12.26 8.68
CA CYS A 87 -13.10 -13.00 7.47
C CYS A 87 -14.54 -12.74 7.00
N SER A 88 -15.44 -12.36 7.92
CA SER A 88 -16.85 -12.11 7.61
C SER A 88 -17.15 -10.65 7.24
N LEU A 89 -16.14 -9.78 7.21
CA LEU A 89 -16.36 -8.36 6.93
C LEU A 89 -16.84 -8.11 5.48
N PRO A 90 -17.76 -7.15 5.26
CA PRO A 90 -18.29 -6.86 3.94
C PRO A 90 -17.28 -6.05 3.11
N LEU A 91 -16.68 -6.67 2.09
CA LEU A 91 -15.64 -6.05 1.26
C LEU A 91 -16.17 -4.98 0.29
N SER A 92 -17.49 -4.78 0.21
CA SER A 92 -18.09 -3.65 -0.51
C SER A 92 -17.74 -2.29 0.12
N ASP A 93 -17.20 -2.28 1.34
CA ASP A 93 -16.76 -1.08 2.07
C ASP A 93 -15.21 -1.00 2.12
N SER A 94 -14.63 0.14 1.70
CA SER A 94 -13.17 0.38 1.77
C SER A 94 -12.60 0.25 3.17
N ARG A 95 -13.35 0.63 4.20
CA ARG A 95 -12.91 0.53 5.61
C ARG A 95 -12.56 -0.91 5.96
N PHE A 96 -13.43 -1.84 5.60
CA PHE A 96 -13.26 -3.25 5.90
C PHE A 96 -12.23 -3.94 5.00
N ARG A 97 -12.09 -3.49 3.75
CA ARG A 97 -10.99 -3.94 2.88
C ARG A 97 -9.63 -3.63 3.50
N ALA A 98 -9.46 -2.42 4.04
CA ALA A 98 -8.22 -2.04 4.71
C ALA A 98 -7.96 -2.89 5.96
N VAL A 99 -8.98 -3.10 6.81
CA VAL A 99 -8.88 -3.96 8.01
C VAL A 99 -8.46 -5.38 7.65
N LEU A 100 -9.08 -5.97 6.62
CA LEU A 100 -8.71 -7.29 6.13
C LEU A 100 -7.25 -7.32 5.67
N VAL A 101 -6.83 -6.39 4.81
CA VAL A 101 -5.46 -6.36 4.27
C VAL A 101 -4.42 -6.16 5.37
N ALA A 102 -4.64 -5.24 6.32
CA ALA A 102 -3.75 -5.03 7.45
C ALA A 102 -3.60 -6.30 8.30
N THR A 103 -4.71 -6.99 8.55
CA THR A 103 -4.74 -8.26 9.29
C THR A 103 -3.97 -9.36 8.55
N ILE A 104 -4.18 -9.50 7.25
CA ILE A 104 -3.49 -10.49 6.42
C ILE A 104 -1.98 -10.23 6.41
N ASN A 105 -1.57 -8.96 6.32
CA ASN A 105 -0.16 -8.56 6.43
C ASN A 105 0.43 -8.95 7.79
N ALA A 106 -0.27 -8.67 8.89
CA ALA A 106 0.18 -9.03 10.24
C ALA A 106 0.29 -10.55 10.41
N PHE A 107 -0.71 -11.29 9.94
CA PHE A 107 -0.80 -12.74 10.02
C PHE A 107 0.32 -13.43 9.24
N TYR A 108 0.56 -13.05 7.98
CA TYR A 108 1.64 -13.68 7.20
C TYR A 108 3.02 -13.32 7.73
N ARG A 109 3.17 -12.16 8.37
CA ARG A 109 4.41 -11.81 9.08
C ARG A 109 4.61 -12.67 10.33
N TYR A 110 3.55 -12.92 11.10
CA TYR A 110 3.58 -13.88 12.21
C TYR A 110 4.04 -15.27 11.75
N LEU A 111 3.58 -15.72 10.57
CA LEU A 111 4.01 -16.99 9.98
C LEU A 111 5.45 -16.98 9.42
N GLY A 112 6.12 -15.83 9.39
CA GLY A 112 7.45 -15.69 8.78
C GLY A 112 7.45 -15.83 7.25
N LEU A 113 6.30 -15.67 6.60
CA LEU A 113 6.15 -15.83 5.15
C LEU A 113 6.30 -14.52 4.37
N VAL A 114 6.14 -13.38 5.05
CA VAL A 114 6.35 -12.06 4.47
C VAL A 114 7.10 -11.16 5.45
N GLU A 115 7.88 -10.24 4.89
CA GLU A 115 8.55 -9.16 5.59
C GLU A 115 8.05 -7.80 5.06
N GLY A 116 8.51 -6.68 5.64
CA GLY A 116 8.22 -5.35 5.11
C GLY A 116 6.75 -4.89 5.25
N THR A 117 5.99 -5.51 6.14
CA THR A 117 4.56 -5.20 6.37
C THR A 117 4.29 -3.92 7.17
N VAL A 118 5.36 -3.21 7.54
CA VAL A 118 5.34 -1.91 8.22
C VAL A 118 6.11 -0.95 7.33
N HIS A 119 5.51 0.20 7.04
CA HIS A 119 6.06 1.16 6.09
C HIS A 119 7.36 1.77 6.60
N CYS A 120 8.15 2.26 5.63
CA CYS A 120 9.41 2.92 5.90
C CYS A 120 9.17 4.25 6.62
N ARG A 121 10.08 4.61 7.53
CA ARG A 121 10.02 5.86 8.31
C ARG A 121 11.25 6.73 8.07
N ASP A 122 11.11 8.03 8.32
CA ASP A 122 12.16 9.04 8.28
C ASP A 122 12.82 9.10 6.90
N MET A 123 14.11 8.79 6.80
CA MET A 123 14.82 8.69 5.51
C MET A 123 14.46 7.42 4.72
N GLY A 124 13.69 6.51 5.31
CA GLY A 124 13.31 5.22 4.75
C GLY A 124 12.62 5.33 3.39
N PRO A 125 11.56 6.14 3.20
CA PRO A 125 10.91 6.31 1.89
C PRO A 125 11.89 6.75 0.79
N GLU A 126 12.78 7.69 1.10
CA GLU A 126 13.81 8.19 0.19
C GLU A 126 14.86 7.12 -0.15
N LEU A 127 15.33 6.37 0.85
CA LEU A 127 16.27 5.26 0.66
C LEU A 127 15.64 4.09 -0.10
N CYS A 128 14.37 3.80 0.15
CA CYS A 128 13.60 2.79 -0.56
C CYS A 128 13.47 3.15 -2.04
N ALA A 129 13.09 4.39 -2.34
CA ALA A 129 13.01 4.89 -3.71
C ALA A 129 14.36 4.82 -4.46
N LYS A 130 15.47 5.20 -3.81
CA LYS A 130 16.82 5.06 -4.38
C LYS A 130 17.16 3.60 -4.72
N ARG A 131 16.82 2.67 -3.81
CA ARG A 131 17.05 1.23 -4.03
C ARG A 131 16.20 0.69 -5.18
N ILE A 132 14.93 1.10 -5.28
CA ILE A 132 14.05 0.75 -6.40
C ILE A 132 14.66 1.22 -7.73
N ALA A 133 15.08 2.48 -7.82
CA ALA A 133 15.69 3.02 -9.03
C ALA A 133 17.01 2.32 -9.40
N SER A 134 17.84 1.98 -8.40
CA SER A 134 19.07 1.20 -8.60
C SER A 134 18.75 -0.18 -9.17
N LEU A 135 17.83 -0.92 -8.53
CA LEU A 135 17.41 -2.25 -8.97
C LEU A 135 16.88 -2.22 -10.41
N PHE A 136 16.07 -1.22 -10.76
CA PHE A 136 15.55 -1.08 -12.11
C PHE A 136 16.68 -0.80 -13.11
N THR A 137 17.65 0.03 -12.75
CA THR A 137 18.80 0.35 -13.63
C THR A 137 19.68 -0.87 -13.87
N ASP A 138 19.79 -1.78 -12.88
CA ASP A 138 20.53 -3.03 -13.02
C ASP A 138 19.82 -4.03 -13.96
N LEU A 139 18.50 -3.94 -14.08
CA LEU A 139 17.66 -4.87 -14.85
C LEU A 139 17.25 -4.35 -16.23
N TYR A 140 17.15 -3.02 -16.40
CA TYR A 140 16.51 -2.41 -17.55
C TYR A 140 17.32 -1.24 -18.11
N SER A 141 17.25 -1.04 -19.42
CA SER A 141 17.86 0.11 -20.08
C SER A 141 17.12 1.42 -19.73
N PRO A 142 17.78 2.59 -19.77
CA PRO A 142 17.14 3.90 -19.58
C PRO A 142 15.93 4.18 -20.51
N GLU A 143 15.83 3.43 -21.61
CA GLU A 143 14.82 3.59 -22.66
C GLU A 143 13.55 2.78 -22.37
N THR A 144 13.58 1.90 -21.36
CA THR A 144 12.45 1.09 -20.93
C THR A 144 11.27 1.97 -20.51
N ARG A 145 10.07 1.64 -21.01
CA ARG A 145 8.82 2.28 -20.59
C ARG A 145 8.46 1.82 -19.17
N ILE A 146 8.27 2.77 -18.26
CA ILE A 146 7.88 2.50 -16.87
C ILE A 146 6.54 3.17 -16.60
N LEU A 147 5.58 2.40 -16.11
CA LEU A 147 4.32 2.90 -15.57
C LEU A 147 4.36 2.82 -14.04
N VAL A 148 4.07 3.95 -13.39
CA VAL A 148 3.81 4.02 -11.94
C VAL A 148 2.33 4.32 -11.71
N ILE A 149 1.61 3.39 -11.08
CA ILE A 149 0.20 3.59 -10.71
C ILE A 149 0.13 4.07 -9.26
N GLY A 150 -0.43 5.26 -9.05
CA GLY A 150 -0.43 6.01 -7.79
C GLY A 150 0.79 6.93 -7.68
N TYR A 151 0.58 8.22 -7.40
CA TYR A 151 1.68 9.17 -7.25
C TYR A 151 2.50 8.89 -5.98
N GLN A 152 3.73 8.40 -6.18
CA GLN A 152 4.71 8.15 -5.13
C GLN A 152 5.93 9.07 -5.32
N PRO A 153 5.99 10.25 -4.66
CA PRO A 153 6.90 11.34 -5.02
C PRO A 153 8.39 10.94 -5.07
N SER A 154 8.85 10.20 -4.06
CA SER A 154 10.27 9.80 -3.99
C SER A 154 10.62 8.77 -5.07
N ILE A 155 9.74 7.79 -5.31
CA ILE A 155 9.96 6.76 -6.32
C ILE A 155 10.02 7.39 -7.72
N ILE A 156 9.06 8.28 -8.03
CA ILE A 156 9.00 8.96 -9.32
C ILE A 156 10.24 9.81 -9.55
N HIS A 157 10.66 10.57 -8.55
CA HIS A 157 11.88 11.38 -8.63
C HIS A 157 13.12 10.54 -8.95
N HIS A 158 13.36 9.47 -8.19
CA HIS A 158 14.57 8.66 -8.42
C HIS A 158 14.54 7.89 -9.74
N LEU A 159 13.35 7.47 -10.19
CA LEU A 159 13.20 6.86 -11.51
C LEU A 159 13.41 7.89 -12.64
N SER A 160 12.89 9.11 -12.52
CA SER A 160 13.00 10.13 -13.58
C SER A 160 14.43 10.62 -13.81
N LEU A 161 15.30 10.46 -12.81
CA LEU A 161 16.75 10.69 -12.97
C LEU A 161 17.46 9.60 -13.80
N LYS A 162 16.83 8.44 -14.01
CA LYS A 162 17.45 7.25 -14.63
C LYS A 162 16.76 6.79 -15.91
N PHE A 163 15.46 7.03 -16.05
CA PHE A 163 14.64 6.56 -17.17
C PHE A 163 13.97 7.72 -17.88
N ARG A 164 13.87 7.60 -19.22
CA ARG A 164 13.31 8.67 -20.07
C ARG A 164 11.81 8.55 -20.30
N ASN A 165 11.28 7.33 -20.23
CA ASN A 165 9.91 7.01 -20.62
C ASN A 165 9.08 6.59 -19.41
N ILE A 166 8.73 7.56 -18.54
CA ILE A 166 7.92 7.31 -17.35
C ILE A 166 6.53 7.91 -17.52
N ARG A 167 5.52 7.08 -17.29
CA ARG A 167 4.12 7.50 -17.13
C ARG A 167 3.71 7.30 -15.68
N VAL A 168 2.91 8.23 -15.16
CA VAL A 168 2.37 8.16 -13.81
C VAL A 168 0.88 8.40 -13.88
N THR A 169 0.09 7.49 -13.31
CA THR A 169 -1.35 7.67 -13.18
C THR A 169 -1.77 7.80 -11.73
N ASP A 170 -2.85 8.53 -11.45
CA ASP A 170 -3.39 8.72 -10.10
C ASP A 170 -4.93 8.78 -10.10
N MET A 171 -5.54 8.47 -8.95
CA MET A 171 -6.96 8.67 -8.68
C MET A 171 -7.26 10.01 -8.02
N ASP A 172 -6.27 10.64 -7.38
CA ASP A 172 -6.42 11.92 -6.71
C ASP A 172 -6.50 13.08 -7.72
N SER A 173 -7.68 13.69 -7.79
CA SER A 173 -7.97 14.83 -8.67
C SER A 173 -7.06 16.04 -8.45
N ASN A 174 -6.48 16.17 -7.26
CA ASN A 174 -5.52 17.23 -7.00
C ASN A 174 -4.15 16.97 -7.64
N ASN A 175 -3.78 15.71 -7.88
CA ASN A 175 -2.52 15.38 -8.56
C ASN A 175 -2.68 15.41 -10.08
N ILE A 176 -3.83 14.95 -10.58
CA ILE A 176 -4.14 14.85 -12.02
C ILE A 176 -3.92 16.18 -12.75
N GLY A 177 -3.23 16.12 -13.89
CA GLY A 177 -2.92 17.26 -14.76
C GLY A 177 -1.73 18.11 -14.28
N ARG A 178 -1.18 17.85 -13.09
CA ARG A 178 0.03 18.54 -12.62
C ARG A 178 1.28 17.89 -13.20
N VAL A 179 2.32 18.70 -13.40
CA VAL A 179 3.67 18.21 -13.73
C VAL A 179 4.48 18.10 -12.44
N LYS A 180 5.02 16.91 -12.16
CA LYS A 180 5.83 16.57 -10.97
C LYS A 180 7.09 15.88 -11.44
N ASP A 181 8.25 16.38 -11.02
CA ASP A 181 9.55 15.84 -11.44
C ASP A 181 9.68 15.70 -12.98
N GLY A 182 9.08 16.65 -13.72
CA GLY A 182 9.06 16.68 -15.20
C GLY A 182 8.01 15.77 -15.86
N ILE A 183 7.22 15.04 -15.08
CA ILE A 183 6.24 14.06 -15.57
C ILE A 183 4.82 14.57 -15.29
N MET A 184 3.95 14.51 -16.29
CA MET A 184 2.53 14.81 -16.13
C MET A 184 1.83 13.66 -15.41
N ILE A 185 1.06 13.97 -14.36
CA ILE A 185 0.22 12.98 -13.68
C ILE A 185 -1.07 12.80 -14.47
N GLU A 186 -1.27 11.60 -14.98
CA GLU A 186 -2.42 11.22 -15.79
C GLU A 186 -3.56 10.67 -14.91
N PRO A 187 -4.83 10.76 -15.34
CA PRO A 187 -5.93 10.16 -14.60
C PRO A 187 -5.90 8.63 -14.67
N HIS A 188 -6.32 7.94 -13.60
CA HIS A 188 -6.43 6.48 -13.57
C HIS A 188 -7.27 5.85 -14.70
N THR A 189 -8.15 6.64 -15.35
CA THR A 189 -8.95 6.20 -16.50
C THR A 189 -8.10 5.78 -17.70
N VAL A 190 -6.85 6.25 -17.80
CA VAL A 190 -5.92 5.82 -18.86
C VAL A 190 -5.04 4.64 -18.46
N ASN A 191 -5.23 4.02 -17.29
CA ASN A 191 -4.38 2.91 -16.83
C ASN A 191 -4.21 1.79 -17.87
N ARG A 192 -5.27 1.46 -18.62
CA ARG A 192 -5.19 0.42 -19.67
C ARG A 192 -4.27 0.84 -20.81
N ASP A 193 -4.48 2.03 -21.35
CA ASP A 193 -3.62 2.63 -22.37
C ASP A 193 -2.17 2.77 -21.89
N ALA A 194 -1.97 3.06 -20.60
CA ALA A 194 -0.64 3.20 -20.01
C ALA A 194 0.13 1.87 -19.86
N MET A 195 -0.58 0.73 -19.86
CA MET A 195 0.05 -0.60 -19.80
C MET A 195 0.43 -1.16 -21.17
N ASP A 196 -0.16 -0.65 -22.26
CA ASP A 196 0.08 -1.09 -23.63
C ASP A 196 1.34 -0.42 -24.25
#